data_AF-A0A1I8CNY0-F1
#
_entry.id   AF-A0A1I8CNY0-F1
#
_cell.length_a   1.000
_cell.length_b   1.000
_cell.length_c   1.000
_cell.angle_alpha   90.00
_cell.angle_beta   90.00
_cell.angle_gamma   90.00
#
_symmetry.space_group_name_H-M   'P 1'
#
loop_
_entity.id
_entity.type
_entity.pdbx_description
1 polymer ?
#
loop_
_entity_poly.entity_id
_entity_poly.type
_entity_poly.pdbx_seq_one_letter_code
_entity_poly.pdbx_strand_id
1 'polypeptide(L)'
;MDAATKEIDQIMPNIIFLQKVANDQAQIINHKYGNIYNIYYQRDDLKGFFTAITVSKKHQLLERTIESFKTTSDAIRAKQIVLINVDNTKFALINSTLEGGVNTFRERELQLKECVELINHYQGRSYHVIFGGSLNIRNDEADEIEDSTTFENMKHMQLKGSM
;
A
#
# COMPACT_ATOMS: atom_id res chain seq x y z
N MET A 1 6.33 -2.74 19.69
CA MET A 1 7.18 -2.48 18.51
C MET A 1 8.32 -3.48 18.45
N ASP A 2 8.97 -3.82 19.57
CA ASP A 2 10.12 -4.73 19.64
C ASP A 2 9.95 -6.05 18.87
N ALA A 3 8.82 -6.75 19.05
CA ALA A 3 8.52 -7.97 18.32
C ALA A 3 8.52 -7.76 16.78
N ALA A 4 7.84 -6.72 16.30
CA ALA A 4 7.82 -6.40 14.87
C ALA A 4 9.22 -6.06 14.33
N THR A 5 10.02 -5.32 15.10
CA THR A 5 11.40 -5.01 14.68
C THR A 5 12.28 -6.27 14.63
N LYS A 6 12.05 -7.25 15.50
CA LYS A 6 12.78 -8.52 15.47
C LYS A 6 12.49 -9.31 14.18
N GLU A 7 11.23 -9.33 13.74
CA GLU A 7 10.86 -9.96 12.46
C GLU A 7 11.51 -9.24 11.27
N ILE A 8 11.53 -7.90 11.30
CA ILE A 8 12.21 -7.10 10.26
C ILE A 8 13.71 -7.41 10.23
N ASP A 9 14.36 -7.51 11.39
CA ASP A 9 15.79 -7.84 11.48
C ASP A 9 16.11 -9.25 10.95
N GLN A 10 15.19 -10.20 11.11
CA GLN A 10 15.37 -11.57 10.64
C GLN A 10 15.16 -11.69 9.11
N ILE A 11 14.14 -11.02 8.58
CA ILE A 11 13.79 -11.13 7.15
C ILE A 11 14.62 -10.17 6.30
N MET A 12 14.98 -9.00 6.84
CA MET A 12 15.63 -7.89 6.12
C MET A 12 14.95 -7.57 4.77
N PRO A 13 13.63 -7.31 4.76
CA PRO A 13 12.86 -7.12 3.53
C PRO A 13 13.30 -5.87 2.77
N ASN A 14 13.16 -5.87 1.45
CA ASN A 14 13.49 -4.69 0.64
C ASN A 14 12.40 -3.60 0.72
N ILE A 15 11.17 -4.00 0.99
CA ILE A 15 9.99 -3.14 1.02
C ILE A 15 9.13 -3.58 2.21
N ILE A 16 8.63 -2.62 3.00
CA ILE A 16 7.72 -2.90 4.12
C ILE A 16 6.56 -1.92 4.06
N PHE A 17 5.34 -2.46 4.18
CA PHE A 17 4.13 -1.67 4.38
C PHE A 17 3.74 -1.72 5.84
N LEU A 18 3.63 -0.55 6.48
CA LEU A 18 3.22 -0.41 7.86
C LEU A 18 1.90 0.35 7.93
N GLN A 19 1.00 -0.08 8.82
CA GLN A 19 -0.28 0.58 9.08
C GLN A 19 -0.41 0.89 10.57
N LYS A 20 -1.24 1.89 10.89
CA LYS A 20 -1.49 2.35 12.27
C LYS A 20 -0.20 2.64 13.06
N VAL A 21 0.79 3.24 12.39
CA VAL A 21 2.04 3.68 13.02
C VAL A 21 1.74 4.92 13.87
N ALA A 22 2.15 4.88 15.14
CA ALA A 22 2.12 6.02 16.05
C ALA A 22 3.43 6.82 16.02
N ASN A 23 3.45 8.00 16.63
CA ASN A 23 4.62 8.89 16.62
C ASN A 23 5.87 8.26 17.26
N ASP A 24 5.72 7.69 18.46
CA ASP A 24 6.78 7.00 19.21
C ASP A 24 7.34 5.81 18.41
N GLN A 25 6.47 5.07 17.74
CA GLN A 25 6.81 3.98 16.85
C GLN A 25 7.61 4.44 15.63
N ALA A 26 7.22 5.56 15.00
CA ALA A 26 7.96 6.16 13.89
C ALA A 26 9.38 6.59 14.32
N GLN A 27 9.54 7.14 15.54
CA GLN A 27 10.85 7.47 16.07
C GLN A 27 11.74 6.23 16.23
N ILE A 28 11.20 5.13 16.75
CA ILE A 28 11.92 3.86 16.89
C ILE A 28 12.33 3.29 15.53
N ILE A 29 11.39 3.25 14.57
CA ILE A 29 11.66 2.76 13.21
C ILE A 29 12.75 3.60 12.55
N ASN A 30 12.66 4.94 12.66
CA ASN A 30 13.64 5.83 12.07
C ASN A 30 15.02 5.68 12.71
N HIS A 31 15.08 5.59 14.04
CA HIS A 31 16.34 5.40 14.76
C HIS A 31 17.03 4.08 14.37
N LYS A 32 16.26 2.99 14.31
CA LYS A 32 16.81 1.65 14.05
C LYS A 32 17.14 1.44 12.58
N TYR A 33 16.33 1.99 11.67
CA TYR A 33 16.37 1.62 10.27
C TYR A 33 16.58 2.76 9.27
N GLY A 34 16.56 4.02 9.71
CA GLY A 34 16.76 5.17 8.82
C GLY A 34 18.11 5.18 8.11
N ASN A 35 19.09 4.38 8.58
CA ASN A 35 20.37 4.20 7.90
C ASN A 35 20.29 3.27 6.68
N ILE A 36 19.38 2.28 6.68
CA ILE A 36 19.29 1.23 5.65
C ILE A 36 18.05 1.36 4.75
N TYR A 37 16.98 1.99 5.25
CA TYR A 37 15.75 2.23 4.52
C TYR A 37 15.53 3.73 4.34
N ASN A 38 14.94 4.09 3.20
CA ASN A 38 14.17 5.33 3.07
C ASN A 38 12.78 5.06 3.64
N ILE A 39 12.31 5.90 4.56
CA ILE A 39 11.02 5.73 5.24
C ILE A 39 10.09 6.85 4.82
N TYR A 40 9.02 6.50 4.13
CA TYR A 40 8.01 7.42 3.64
C TYR A 40 6.78 7.31 4.52
N TYR A 41 6.50 8.34 5.32
CA TYR A 41 5.27 8.41 6.12
C TYR A 41 4.10 8.95 5.29
N GLN A 42 2.87 8.65 5.66
CA GLN A 42 1.69 9.23 5.01
C GLN A 42 1.46 10.70 5.38
N ARG A 43 2.03 11.16 6.50
CA ARG A 43 1.93 12.53 6.97
C ARG A 43 3.22 12.99 7.61
N ASP A 44 3.54 14.27 7.42
CA ASP A 44 4.82 14.83 7.88
C ASP A 44 4.75 15.32 9.32
N ASP A 45 3.57 15.66 9.84
CA ASP A 45 3.38 16.08 11.24
C ASP A 45 3.44 14.92 12.25
N LEU A 46 3.39 13.68 11.75
CA LEU A 46 3.41 12.43 12.51
C LEU A 46 2.42 12.42 13.69
N LYS A 47 1.28 13.11 13.55
CA LYS A 47 0.22 13.13 14.58
C LYS A 47 -0.78 12.00 14.36
N GLY A 48 -1.25 11.40 15.46
CA GLY A 48 -2.20 10.29 15.41
C GLY A 48 -1.60 9.04 14.77
N PHE A 49 -2.45 8.21 14.16
CA PHE A 49 -2.05 7.01 13.44
C PHE A 49 -1.93 7.27 11.94
N PHE A 50 -0.95 6.67 11.29
CA PHE A 50 -0.71 6.82 9.85
C PHE A 50 -0.10 5.55 9.24
N THR A 51 -0.03 5.48 7.92
CA THR A 51 0.73 4.45 7.21
C THR A 51 2.16 4.90 6.91
N ALA A 52 3.03 3.92 6.67
CA ALA A 52 4.37 4.18 6.16
C ALA A 52 4.75 3.11 5.13
N ILE A 53 5.58 3.50 4.16
CA ILE A 53 6.27 2.60 3.24
C ILE A 53 7.75 2.75 3.49
N THR A 54 8.44 1.66 3.82
CA THR A 54 9.90 1.63 3.92
C THR A 54 10.49 0.95 2.69
N VAL A 55 11.52 1.53 2.09
CA VAL A 55 12.18 1.00 0.89
C VAL A 55 13.68 0.95 1.12
N SER A 56 14.34 -0.16 0.77
CA SER A 56 15.80 -0.29 0.86
C SER A 56 16.47 0.84 0.09
N LYS A 57 17.48 1.47 0.69
CA LYS A 57 18.22 2.59 0.04
C LYS A 57 18.92 2.21 -1.25
N LYS A 58 19.05 0.91 -1.55
CA LYS A 58 19.54 0.43 -2.84
C LYS A 58 18.58 0.69 -4.01
N HIS A 59 17.31 0.94 -3.72
CA HIS A 59 16.29 1.24 -4.72
C HIS A 59 16.12 2.74 -4.89
N GLN A 60 16.01 3.17 -6.14
CA GLN A 60 15.86 4.58 -6.47
C GLN A 60 14.40 5.00 -6.31
N LEU A 61 14.17 6.09 -5.57
CA LEU A 61 12.86 6.75 -5.53
C LEU A 61 12.62 7.50 -6.84
N LEU A 62 11.42 7.35 -7.39
CA LEU A 62 10.93 8.12 -8.53
C LEU A 62 9.93 9.18 -8.09
N GLU A 63 8.95 8.81 -7.27
CA GLU A 63 7.86 9.68 -6.83
C GLU A 63 7.24 9.18 -5.52
N ARG A 64 6.66 10.09 -4.72
CA ARG A 64 5.81 9.78 -3.56
C ARG A 64 4.56 10.64 -3.63
N THR A 65 3.40 9.99 -3.53
CA THR A 65 2.09 10.64 -3.61
C THR A 65 1.15 10.04 -2.56
N ILE A 66 0.25 10.86 -2.01
CA ILE A 66 -0.78 10.44 -1.06
C ILE A 66 -2.12 10.94 -1.57
N GLU A 67 -3.06 10.03 -1.79
CA GLU A 67 -4.39 10.36 -2.29
C GLU A 67 -5.47 9.92 -1.30
N SER A 68 -6.39 10.83 -0.97
CA SER A 68 -7.54 10.48 -0.11
C SER A 68 -8.55 9.61 -0.88
N PHE A 69 -9.33 8.82 -0.15
CA PHE A 69 -10.49 8.16 -0.72
C PHE A 69 -11.66 9.14 -0.88
N LYS A 70 -12.50 8.95 -1.90
CA LYS A 70 -13.67 9.81 -2.10
C LYS A 70 -14.74 9.61 -1.02
N THR A 71 -14.76 8.43 -0.41
CA THR A 71 -15.77 8.00 0.56
C THR A 71 -15.44 8.35 2.02
N THR A 72 -14.25 8.88 2.29
CA THR A 72 -13.80 9.13 3.68
C THR A 72 -13.34 10.58 3.86
N SER A 73 -13.72 11.19 4.97
CA SER A 73 -13.29 12.53 5.39
C SER A 73 -12.04 12.51 6.29
N ASP A 74 -11.69 11.35 6.87
CA ASP A 74 -10.49 11.18 7.69
C ASP A 74 -9.26 10.86 6.82
N ALA A 75 -8.24 11.71 6.94
CA ALA A 75 -6.95 11.57 6.28
C ALA A 75 -6.18 10.29 6.66
N ILE A 76 -6.57 9.56 7.71
CA ILE A 76 -5.94 8.27 8.07
C ILE A 76 -6.16 7.22 6.98
N ARG A 77 -7.32 7.24 6.29
CA ARG A 77 -7.63 6.31 5.19
C ARG A 77 -7.21 6.95 3.86
N ALA A 78 -6.06 6.54 3.34
CA ALA A 78 -5.55 7.04 2.07
C ALA A 78 -4.85 5.94 1.26
N LYS A 79 -4.62 6.25 -0.01
CA LYS A 79 -3.75 5.51 -0.93
C LYS A 79 -2.36 6.15 -0.82
N GLN A 80 -1.45 5.52 -0.09
CA GLN A 80 -0.05 5.95 -0.03
C GLN A 80 0.72 5.28 -1.15
N ILE A 81 1.27 6.08 -2.06
CA ILE A 81 1.90 5.63 -3.29
C ILE A 81 3.38 6.01 -3.27
N VAL A 82 4.25 5.03 -3.49
CA VAL A 82 5.68 5.26 -3.65
C VAL A 82 6.14 4.55 -4.93
N LEU A 83 6.62 5.32 -5.89
CA LEU A 83 7.14 4.81 -7.16
C LEU A 83 8.65 4.65 -7.03
N ILE A 84 9.16 3.46 -7.36
CA ILE A 84 10.58 3.14 -7.28
C ILE A 84 11.08 2.48 -8.56
N ASN A 85 12.40 2.52 -8.73
CA ASN A 85 13.11 1.77 -9.74
C ASN A 85 14.02 0.72 -9.06
N VAL A 86 13.89 -0.53 -9.49
CA VAL A 86 14.68 -1.69 -9.05
C VAL A 86 15.36 -2.26 -10.28
N ASP A 87 16.65 -2.00 -10.47
CA ASP A 87 17.45 -2.52 -11.59
C ASP A 87 16.77 -2.35 -12.96
N ASN A 88 16.29 -1.14 -13.25
CA ASN A 88 15.53 -0.74 -14.46
C ASN A 88 14.09 -1.26 -14.54
N THR A 89 13.57 -1.88 -13.48
CA THR A 89 12.18 -2.27 -13.36
C THR A 89 11.42 -1.26 -12.50
N LYS A 90 10.37 -0.66 -13.06
CA LYS A 90 9.53 0.31 -12.35
C LYS A 90 8.50 -0.40 -11.48
N PHE A 91 8.42 -0.02 -10.21
CA PHE A 91 7.43 -0.52 -9.27
C PHE A 91 6.56 0.61 -8.72
N ALA A 92 5.24 0.36 -8.65
CA ALA A 92 4.31 1.21 -7.91
C ALA A 92 3.92 0.48 -6.62
N LEU A 93 4.31 1.06 -5.49
CA LEU A 93 4.03 0.53 -4.17
C LEU A 93 2.82 1.28 -3.59
N ILE A 94 1.71 0.59 -3.42
CA ILE A 94 0.45 1.17 -2.97
C ILE A 94 0.08 0.56 -1.61
N ASN A 95 0.34 1.29 -0.54
CA ASN A 95 -0.05 0.91 0.81
C ASN A 95 -1.33 1.64 1.20
N SER A 96 -2.29 0.93 1.77
CA SER A 96 -3.52 1.52 2.26
C SER A 96 -4.03 0.84 3.52
N THR A 97 -4.87 1.58 4.24
CA THR A 97 -5.78 1.01 5.22
C THR A 97 -7.20 1.35 4.77
N LEU A 98 -7.98 0.36 4.39
CA LEU A 98 -9.39 0.56 4.00
C LEU A 98 -10.27 0.70 5.25
N GLU A 99 -11.52 1.05 5.04
CA GLU A 99 -12.45 1.37 6.12
C GLU A 99 -12.59 0.23 7.12
N GLY A 100 -12.54 0.59 8.41
CA GLY A 100 -12.64 -0.37 9.50
C GLY A 100 -14.08 -0.51 9.98
N GLY A 101 -14.40 -1.63 10.63
CA GLY A 101 -15.68 -1.83 11.28
C GLY A 101 -16.62 -2.79 10.54
N VAL A 102 -17.59 -3.32 11.29
CA VAL A 102 -18.45 -4.41 10.81
C VAL A 102 -19.42 -3.96 9.74
N ASN A 103 -19.91 -2.73 9.83
CA ASN A 103 -21.00 -2.22 9.00
C ASN A 103 -20.52 -1.24 7.92
N THR A 104 -19.25 -1.33 7.53
CA THR A 104 -18.59 -0.42 6.57
C THR A 104 -18.14 -1.13 5.28
N PHE A 105 -18.80 -2.25 4.95
CA PHE A 105 -18.50 -3.02 3.74
C PHE A 105 -18.61 -2.17 2.48
N ARG A 106 -19.67 -1.36 2.36
CA ARG A 106 -19.90 -0.54 1.18
C ARG A 106 -18.78 0.49 0.97
N GLU A 107 -18.30 1.11 2.05
CA GLU A 107 -17.16 2.01 2.01
C GLU A 107 -15.89 1.28 1.60
N ARG A 108 -15.59 0.11 2.20
CA ARG A 108 -14.43 -0.72 1.83
C ARG A 108 -14.46 -1.12 0.36
N GLU A 109 -15.61 -1.56 -0.14
CA GLU A 109 -15.80 -1.99 -1.52
C GLU A 109 -15.51 -0.84 -2.50
N LEU A 110 -16.04 0.36 -2.23
CA LEU A 110 -15.78 1.56 -3.04
C LEU A 110 -14.31 1.97 -2.99
N GLN A 111 -13.67 1.93 -1.82
CA GLN A 111 -12.26 2.24 -1.67
C GLN A 111 -11.37 1.22 -2.40
N LEU A 112 -11.72 -0.07 -2.35
CA LEU A 112 -11.02 -1.11 -3.09
C LEU A 112 -11.15 -0.90 -4.60
N LYS A 113 -12.33 -0.51 -5.09
CA LYS A 113 -12.53 -0.15 -6.50
C LYS A 113 -11.62 1.01 -6.92
N GLU A 114 -11.50 2.07 -6.11
CA GLU A 114 -10.54 3.14 -6.35
C GLU A 114 -9.08 2.62 -6.39
N CYS A 115 -8.71 1.69 -5.52
CA CYS A 115 -7.38 1.08 -5.54
C CYS A 115 -7.15 0.24 -6.80
N VAL A 116 -8.14 -0.50 -7.28
CA VAL A 116 -8.06 -1.29 -8.53
C VAL A 116 -7.90 -0.38 -9.74
N GLU A 117 -8.62 0.74 -9.80
CA GLU A 117 -8.42 1.76 -10.84
C GLU A 117 -6.98 2.28 -10.85
N LEU A 118 -6.40 2.52 -9.66
CA LEU A 118 -5.02 2.96 -9.52
C LEU A 118 -4.00 1.89 -9.93
N ILE A 119 -4.26 0.62 -9.61
CA ILE A 119 -3.44 -0.52 -10.08
C ILE A 119 -3.43 -0.55 -11.61
N ASN A 120 -4.60 -0.50 -12.24
CA ASN A 120 -4.74 -0.52 -13.70
C ASN A 120 -4.04 0.69 -14.34
N HIS A 121 -4.15 1.87 -13.73
CA HIS A 121 -3.46 3.08 -14.18
C HIS A 121 -1.95 2.90 -14.26
N TYR A 122 -1.32 2.37 -13.20
CA TYR A 122 0.13 2.19 -13.16
C TYR A 122 0.61 1.02 -14.03
N GLN A 123 -0.16 -0.08 -14.10
CA GLN A 123 0.13 -1.19 -15.02
C GLN A 123 0.12 -0.73 -16.49
N GLY A 124 -0.84 0.12 -16.87
CA GLY A 124 -0.90 0.73 -18.21
C GLY A 124 0.30 1.64 -18.53
N ARG A 125 1.08 2.04 -17.52
CA ARG A 125 2.33 2.81 -17.64
C ARG A 125 3.59 1.95 -17.44
N SER A 126 3.45 0.63 -17.57
CA SER A 126 4.53 -0.36 -17.45
C SER A 126 5.18 -0.42 -16.07
N TYR A 127 4.42 -0.13 -15.00
CA TYR A 127 4.85 -0.41 -13.64
C TYR A 127 4.40 -1.82 -13.22
N HIS A 128 5.27 -2.53 -12.50
CA HIS A 128 4.86 -3.64 -11.65
C HIS A 128 4.21 -3.08 -10.39
N VAL A 129 3.02 -3.55 -10.03
CA VAL A 129 2.27 -2.97 -8.91
C VAL A 129 2.26 -3.93 -7.73
N ILE A 130 2.62 -3.43 -6.55
CA ILE A 130 2.44 -4.11 -5.27
C ILE A 130 1.43 -3.30 -4.48
N PHE A 131 0.22 -3.84 -4.35
CA PHE A 131 -0.86 -3.24 -3.57
C PHE A 131 -1.16 -4.07 -2.32
N GLY A 132 -1.39 -3.41 -1.20
CA GLY A 132 -1.86 -4.07 0.01
C GLY A 132 -1.90 -3.16 1.22
N GLY A 133 -1.77 -3.81 2.38
CA GLY A 133 -1.85 -3.18 3.70
C GLY A 133 -3.01 -3.75 4.51
N SER A 134 -3.65 -2.91 5.32
CA SER A 134 -4.76 -3.33 6.18
C SER A 134 -6.08 -3.15 5.42
N LEU A 135 -6.40 -4.12 4.57
CA LEU A 135 -7.58 -4.05 3.69
C LEU A 135 -8.91 -4.21 4.44
N ASN A 136 -8.89 -4.79 5.66
CA ASN A 136 -10.10 -5.02 6.46
C ASN A 136 -11.23 -5.78 5.74
N ILE A 137 -10.92 -6.43 4.60
CA ILE A 137 -11.84 -7.27 3.84
C ILE A 137 -12.01 -8.59 4.58
N ARG A 138 -13.26 -9.02 4.68
CA ARG A 138 -13.64 -10.31 5.28
C ARG A 138 -13.80 -11.37 4.21
N ASN A 139 -13.86 -12.64 4.63
CA ASN A 139 -13.99 -13.74 3.69
C ASN A 139 -15.29 -13.66 2.88
N ASP A 140 -16.42 -13.39 3.54
CA ASP A 140 -17.74 -13.20 2.90
C ASP A 140 -17.74 -12.00 1.95
N GLU A 141 -17.08 -10.90 2.34
CA GLU A 141 -16.91 -9.72 1.50
C GLU A 141 -16.02 -9.98 0.27
N ALA A 142 -14.98 -10.81 0.42
CA ALA A 142 -14.07 -11.14 -0.67
C ALA A 142 -14.79 -11.92 -1.78
N ASP A 143 -15.65 -12.86 -1.43
CA ASP A 143 -16.46 -13.63 -2.37
C ASP A 143 -17.39 -12.69 -3.17
N GLU A 144 -18.08 -11.77 -2.50
CA GLU A 144 -18.95 -10.78 -3.15
C GLU A 144 -18.18 -9.78 -4.05
N ILE A 145 -16.95 -9.42 -3.65
CA ILE A 145 -16.08 -8.57 -4.44
C ILE A 145 -15.62 -9.30 -5.70
N GLU A 146 -15.23 -10.57 -5.61
CA GLU A 146 -14.80 -11.37 -6.76
C GLU A 146 -15.91 -11.50 -7.81
N ASP A 147 -17.16 -11.64 -7.38
CA ASP A 147 -18.32 -11.70 -8.27
C ASP A 147 -18.71 -10.33 -8.88
N SER A 148 -18.45 -9.23 -8.17
CA SER A 148 -18.88 -7.88 -8.56
C SER A 148 -17.82 -7.02 -9.25
N THR A 149 -16.54 -7.38 -9.11
CA THR A 149 -15.42 -6.71 -9.78
C THR A 149 -14.75 -7.66 -10.73
N THR A 150 -14.40 -7.15 -11.90
CA THR A 150 -13.85 -7.91 -13.02
C THR A 150 -12.40 -8.35 -12.77
N PHE A 151 -12.14 -9.12 -11.70
CA PHE A 151 -10.89 -9.85 -11.53
C PHE A 151 -10.69 -10.89 -12.65
N GLU A 152 -11.79 -11.42 -13.21
CA GLU A 152 -11.78 -12.29 -14.41
C GLU A 152 -11.29 -11.58 -15.69
N ASN A 153 -11.57 -10.28 -15.89
CA ASN A 153 -11.04 -9.57 -17.07
C ASN A 153 -9.51 -9.36 -17.02
N MET A 154 -8.90 -9.46 -15.84
CA MET A 154 -7.44 -9.39 -15.68
C MET A 154 -6.73 -10.70 -16.11
N LYS A 155 -7.37 -11.87 -15.97
CA LYS A 155 -6.83 -13.14 -16.52
C LYS A 155 -6.83 -13.14 -18.05
N HIS A 156 -7.84 -12.55 -18.68
CA HIS A 156 -7.96 -12.55 -20.15
C HIS A 156 -7.09 -11.51 -20.87
N MET A 157 -6.60 -10.47 -20.17
CA MET A 157 -5.66 -9.51 -20.75
C MET A 157 -4.21 -10.02 -20.81
N GLN A 158 -3.81 -10.98 -19.97
CA GLN A 158 -2.49 -11.61 -20.06
C GLN A 158 -2.34 -12.57 -21.25
N LEU A 159 -3.45 -13.06 -21.83
CA LEU A 159 -3.44 -14.00 -22.96
C LEU A 159 -3.56 -13.33 -24.34
N LYS A 160 -3.82 -12.02 -24.40
CA LYS A 160 -3.96 -11.28 -25.68
C LYS A 160 -2.77 -10.39 -26.05
N GLY A 161 -1.71 -10.38 -25.24
CA GLY A 161 -0.48 -9.62 -25.48
C GLY A 161 0.67 -10.43 -26.12
N SER A 162 0.42 -11.67 -26.53
CA SER A 162 1.40 -12.52 -27.23
C SER A 162 0.92 -12.79 -28.65
N MET A 163 1.03 -11.80 -29.51
CA MET A 163 1.11 -11.98 -30.97
C MET A 163 1.99 -10.89 -31.56
#